data_AF-A0A3C1JQ10-F1
#
_entry.id   AF-A0A3C1JQ10-F1
#
_cell.length_a   1.000
_cell.length_b   1.000
_cell.length_c   1.000
_cell.angle_alpha   90.00
_cell.angle_beta   90.00
_cell.angle_gamma   90.00
#
_symmetry.space_group_name_H-M   'P 1'
#
loop_
_entity.id
_entity.type
_entity.pdbx_description
1 polymer ?
#
loop_
_entity_poly.entity_id
_entity_poly.type
_entity_poly.pdbx_seq_one_letter_code
_entity_poly.pdbx_strand_id
1 'polypeptide(L)'
;MLPPDMPALVMVPILPFVSFRNPLIFGTTSQIDVQVVLGPPVSEQEAVLSIDGGYAEPVEDGDRVSFRGNDLPSRFARVRPRNYFHASLVPKLQRGTLLTPLSPDTPSPGGTR
;
A
#
# COMPACT_ATOMS: atom_id res chain seq x y z
N MET A 1 -7.85 -3.20 2.10
CA MET A 1 -7.47 -2.30 3.22
C MET A 1 -6.74 -3.16 4.24
N LEU A 2 -5.53 -2.76 4.65
CA LEU A 2 -4.72 -3.51 5.63
C LEU A 2 -4.65 -2.75 6.97
N PRO A 3 -4.75 -3.43 8.13
CA PRO A 3 -4.40 -2.83 9.41
C PRO A 3 -2.94 -2.37 9.43
N PRO A 4 -2.63 -1.25 10.10
CA PRO A 4 -1.28 -0.68 10.11
C PRO A 4 -0.26 -1.52 10.88
N ASP A 5 -0.71 -2.46 11.70
CA ASP A 5 0.13 -3.41 12.45
C ASP A 5 0.28 -4.76 11.75
N MET A 6 -0.29 -4.95 10.55
CA MET A 6 -0.08 -6.15 9.74
C MET A 6 1.23 -6.02 8.94
N PRO A 7 2.26 -6.84 9.22
CA PRO A 7 3.50 -6.83 8.45
C PRO A 7 3.28 -7.53 7.11
N ALA A 8 3.08 -6.76 6.05
CA ALA A 8 2.95 -7.28 4.69
C ALA A 8 3.42 -6.27 3.64
N LEU A 9 3.80 -6.79 2.47
CA LEU A 9 3.96 -5.99 1.25
C LEU A 9 2.76 -6.23 0.34
N VAL A 10 2.30 -5.20 -0.37
CA VAL A 10 1.18 -5.32 -1.30
C VAL A 10 1.55 -4.74 -2.66
N MET A 11 1.29 -5.51 -3.72
CA MET A 11 1.37 -5.03 -5.09
C MET A 11 -0.05 -4.84 -5.63
N VAL A 12 -0.34 -3.62 -6.10
CA VAL A 12 -1.62 -3.29 -6.74
C VAL A 12 -1.34 -2.88 -8.17
N PRO A 13 -1.72 -3.70 -9.17
CA PRO A 13 -1.54 -3.32 -10.57
C PRO A 13 -2.55 -2.21 -10.93
N ILE A 14 -2.09 -1.20 -11.67
CA ILE A 14 -2.93 -0.10 -12.13
C ILE A 14 -3.27 -0.35 -13.60
N LEU A 15 -4.58 -0.44 -13.89
CA LEU A 15 -5.12 -0.70 -15.24
C LEU A 15 -4.43 -1.87 -15.98
N PRO A 16 -4.25 -3.06 -15.36
CA PRO A 16 -3.62 -4.18 -16.04
C PRO A 16 -4.44 -4.64 -17.25
N PHE A 17 -3.79 -4.79 -18.40
CA PHE A 17 -4.44 -5.23 -19.64
C PHE A 17 -4.55 -6.75 -19.73
N VAL A 18 -3.44 -7.49 -19.60
CA VAL A 18 -3.36 -8.96 -19.81
C VAL A 18 -2.85 -9.74 -18.59
N SER A 19 -2.67 -9.09 -17.44
CA SER A 19 -2.11 -9.71 -16.23
C SER A 19 -3.15 -9.89 -15.12
N PHE A 20 -2.69 -10.31 -13.94
CA PHE A 20 -3.56 -10.44 -12.77
C PHE A 20 -4.21 -9.09 -12.42
N ARG A 21 -5.50 -9.14 -12.09
CA ARG A 21 -6.30 -7.96 -11.75
C ARG A 21 -6.41 -7.70 -10.26
N ASN A 22 -6.16 -8.73 -9.45
CA ASN A 22 -6.30 -8.65 -8.00
C ASN A 22 -5.00 -8.19 -7.35
N PRO A 23 -5.06 -7.40 -6.26
CA PRO A 23 -3.89 -7.13 -5.43
C PRO A 23 -3.21 -8.43 -4.97
N LEU A 24 -1.88 -8.44 -4.98
CA LEU A 24 -1.08 -9.53 -4.41
C LEU A 24 -0.54 -9.10 -3.04
N ILE A 25 -0.62 -10.01 -2.07
CA ILE A 25 -0.13 -9.80 -0.70
C ILE A 25 1.07 -10.73 -0.49
N PHE A 26 2.19 -10.16 -0.05
CA PHE A 26 3.44 -10.86 0.19
C PHE A 26 3.87 -10.71 1.66
N GLY A 27 4.68 -11.65 2.13
CA GLY A 27 5.35 -11.53 3.43
C GLY A 27 6.39 -10.39 3.41
N THR A 28 6.73 -9.86 4.58
CA THR A 28 7.73 -8.78 4.69
C THR A 28 9.15 -9.18 4.32
N THR A 29 9.46 -10.49 4.35
CA THR A 29 10.75 -11.04 3.93
C THR A 29 10.81 -11.33 2.43
N SER A 30 9.70 -11.14 1.69
CA SER A 30 9.68 -11.34 0.25
C SER A 30 10.47 -10.25 -0.47
N GLN A 31 11.17 -10.66 -1.53
CA GLN A 31 11.74 -9.76 -2.53
C GLN A 31 10.83 -9.79 -3.77
N ILE A 32 10.50 -8.60 -4.27
CA ILE A 32 9.68 -8.39 -5.45
C ILE A 32 10.56 -7.71 -6.49
N ASP A 33 10.89 -8.42 -7.56
CA ASP A 33 11.64 -7.84 -8.68
C ASP A 33 10.67 -7.49 -9.81
N VAL A 34 10.73 -6.24 -10.27
CA VAL A 34 9.95 -5.72 -11.39
C VAL A 34 10.91 -5.40 -12.52
N GLN A 35 10.75 -6.10 -13.65
CA GLN A 35 11.48 -5.82 -14.88
C GLN A 35 10.74 -4.73 -15.65
N VAL A 36 11.41 -3.63 -15.96
CA VAL A 36 10.87 -2.57 -16.80
C VAL A 36 10.98 -3.02 -18.26
N VAL A 37 9.84 -2.97 -18.95
CA VAL A 37 9.72 -3.26 -20.39
C VAL A 37 8.91 -2.14 -21.00
N LEU A 38 9.60 -1.20 -21.60
CA LEU A 38 9.01 -0.16 -22.43
C LEU A 38 8.94 -0.73 -23.85
N GLY A 39 7.80 -0.56 -24.52
CA GLY A 39 7.57 -1.16 -25.83
C GLY A 39 8.56 -0.66 -26.89
N PRO A 40 8.39 -1.04 -28.16
CA PRO A 40 9.23 -0.50 -29.22
C PRO A 40 9.22 1.04 -29.20
N PRO A 41 10.32 1.71 -29.57
CA PRO A 41 10.57 3.15 -29.40
C PRO A 41 9.69 4.06 -30.28
N VAL A 42 8.56 3.55 -30.78
CA VAL A 42 7.58 4.28 -31.60
C VAL A 42 6.85 5.35 -30.78
N SER A 43 6.95 5.31 -29.45
CA SER A 43 6.46 6.38 -28.56
C SER A 43 7.46 6.67 -27.44
N GLU A 44 7.53 7.94 -27.03
CA GLU A 44 8.22 8.43 -25.83
C GLU A 44 7.52 7.91 -24.57
N GLN A 45 7.57 6.60 -24.35
CA GLN A 45 7.09 5.99 -23.13
C GLN A 45 8.17 6.17 -22.06
N GLU A 46 7.82 6.91 -21.03
CA GLU A 46 8.66 7.10 -19.86
C GLU A 46 8.09 6.28 -18.71
N ALA A 47 8.98 5.65 -17.93
CA ALA A 47 8.62 5.06 -16.66
C ALA A 47 9.36 5.77 -15.53
N VAL A 48 8.69 5.90 -14.39
CA VAL A 48 9.20 6.60 -13.23
C VAL A 48 8.90 5.77 -11.99
N LEU A 49 9.91 5.60 -11.14
CA LEU A 49 9.74 5.12 -9.78
C LEU A 49 9.47 6.30 -8.85
N SER A 50 8.27 6.37 -8.28
CA SER A 50 7.96 7.33 -7.23
C SER A 50 7.98 6.68 -5.85
N ILE A 51 8.62 7.35 -4.90
CA ILE A 51 8.73 6.94 -3.50
C ILE A 51 7.95 7.93 -2.63
N ASP A 52 6.97 7.41 -1.89
CA ASP A 52 6.05 8.16 -1.00
C ASP A 52 5.37 9.39 -1.65
N GLY A 53 5.37 9.49 -2.98
CA GLY A 53 4.83 10.62 -3.74
C GLY A 53 5.65 11.92 -3.67
N GLY A 54 6.81 11.91 -2.99
CA GLY A 54 7.68 13.09 -2.82
C GLY A 54 8.99 13.03 -3.61
N TYR A 55 9.41 11.82 -4.01
CA TYR A 55 10.63 11.58 -4.77
C TYR A 55 10.28 10.80 -6.04
N ALA A 56 10.96 11.10 -7.14
CA ALA A 56 10.70 10.51 -8.44
C ALA A 56 12.03 10.31 -9.16
N GLU A 57 12.28 9.08 -9.58
CA GLU A 57 13.47 8.70 -10.35
C GLU A 57 13.02 8.09 -11.67
N PRO A 58 13.55 8.55 -12.82
CA PRO A 58 13.36 7.87 -14.09
C PRO A 58 13.87 6.42 -14.00
N VAL A 59 13.17 5.50 -14.65
CA VAL A 59 13.64 4.13 -14.86
C VAL A 59 13.68 3.84 -16.35
N GLU A 60 14.76 3.22 -16.80
CA GLU A 60 15.02 2.96 -18.21
C GLU A 60 14.46 1.60 -18.63
N ASP A 61 14.32 1.41 -19.95
CA ASP A 61 13.97 0.10 -20.48
C ASP A 61 15.04 -0.93 -20.13
N GLY A 62 14.62 -2.12 -19.69
CA GLY A 62 15.53 -3.16 -19.24
C GLY A 62 16.01 -3.03 -17.79
N ASP A 63 15.63 -1.96 -17.06
CA ASP A 63 15.93 -1.85 -15.64
C ASP A 63 15.21 -2.94 -14.82
N ARG A 64 15.85 -3.32 -13.71
CA ARG A 64 15.22 -4.14 -12.67
C ARG A 64 15.07 -3.34 -11.39
N VAL A 65 13.83 -3.16 -10.96
CA VAL A 65 13.49 -2.49 -9.71
C VAL A 65 13.14 -3.56 -8.66
N SER A 66 13.91 -3.59 -7.57
CA SER A 66 13.72 -4.56 -6.49
C SER A 66 13.11 -3.92 -5.25
N PHE A 67 12.00 -4.48 -4.77
CA PHE A 67 11.30 -4.05 -3.56
C PHE A 67 11.39 -5.12 -2.48
N ARG A 68 11.76 -4.74 -1.26
CA ARG A 68 11.80 -5.62 -0.08
C ARG A 68 11.44 -4.86 1.18
N GLY A 69 11.06 -5.59 2.23
CA GLY A 69 11.01 -5.02 3.57
C GLY A 69 12.38 -4.49 4.01
N ASN A 70 12.41 -3.31 4.63
CA ASN A 70 13.63 -2.73 5.18
C ASN A 70 13.93 -3.29 6.58
N ASP A 71 15.21 -3.46 6.90
CA ASP A 71 15.70 -3.91 8.21
C ASP A 71 15.54 -2.82 9.29
N LEU A 72 15.37 -1.56 8.87
CA LEU A 72 15.14 -0.40 9.71
C LEU A 72 13.70 0.13 9.53
N PRO A 73 12.71 -0.39 10.28
CA PRO A 73 11.34 0.08 10.16
C PRO A 73 11.18 1.49 10.73
N SER A 74 10.32 2.28 10.08
CA SER A 74 9.89 3.57 10.60
C SER A 74 9.21 3.41 11.96
N ARG A 75 9.64 4.21 12.95
CA ARG A 75 9.10 4.19 14.31
C ARG A 75 8.06 5.30 14.47
N PHE A 76 6.82 4.94 14.76
CA PHE A 76 5.74 5.88 14.98
C PHE A 76 5.41 5.99 16.47
N ALA A 77 5.38 7.23 17.01
CA ALA A 77 4.90 7.48 18.35
C ALA A 77 3.38 7.30 18.42
N ARG A 78 2.89 6.37 19.24
CA ARG A 78 1.46 6.10 19.41
C ARG A 78 0.96 6.74 20.72
N VAL A 79 0.12 7.76 20.59
CA VAL A 79 -0.47 8.52 21.71
C VAL A 79 -1.94 8.18 21.99
N ARG A 80 -2.53 7.28 21.18
CA ARG A 80 -3.93 6.82 21.29
C ARG A 80 -4.02 5.32 21.60
N PRO A 81 -5.13 4.83 22.17
CA PRO A 81 -5.34 3.41 22.47
C PRO A 81 -5.20 2.51 21.24
N ARG A 82 -4.68 1.28 21.38
CA ARG A 82 -4.28 0.40 20.25
C ARG A 82 -5.35 0.22 19.15
N ASN A 83 -6.63 0.18 19.52
CA ASN A 83 -7.78 -0.03 18.63
C ASN A 83 -8.23 1.24 17.86
N TYR A 84 -7.55 2.39 18.00
CA TYR A 84 -7.98 3.66 17.40
C TYR A 84 -7.96 3.72 15.85
N PHE A 85 -7.38 2.71 15.18
CA PHE A 85 -7.24 2.69 13.73
C PHE A 85 -8.59 2.76 13.01
N HIS A 86 -9.53 1.87 13.34
CA HIS A 86 -10.84 1.85 12.68
C HIS A 86 -11.66 3.12 12.97
N ALA A 87 -11.63 3.60 14.22
CA ALA A 87 -12.26 4.86 14.60
C ALA A 87 -11.70 6.06 13.81
N SER A 88 -10.44 6.01 13.40
CA SER A 88 -9.81 7.06 12.58
C SER A 88 -10.02 6.85 11.08
N LEU A 89 -10.16 5.59 10.64
CA LEU A 89 -10.29 5.24 9.23
C LEU A 89 -11.71 5.47 8.71
N VAL A 90 -12.72 5.03 9.45
CA VAL A 90 -14.13 5.08 9.02
C VAL A 90 -14.55 6.50 8.62
N PRO A 91 -14.30 7.56 9.42
CA PRO A 91 -14.65 8.93 9.01
C PRO A 91 -13.91 9.42 7.76
N LYS A 92 -12.69 8.93 7.50
CA LYS A 92 -11.91 9.31 6.31
C LYS A 92 -12.43 8.64 5.04
N LEU A 93 -12.94 7.42 5.15
CA LEU A 93 -13.55 6.68 4.04
C LEU A 93 -14.99 7.12 3.77
N GLN A 94 -15.71 7.54 4.82
CA GLN A 94 -17.06 8.09 4.74
C GLN A 94 -17.07 9.53 4.26
N ARG A 95 -16.59 9.79 3.04
CA ARG A 95 -17.08 10.94 2.26
C ARG A 95 -18.42 10.54 1.62
N GLY A 96 -19.47 10.54 2.45
CA GLY A 96 -20.84 10.22 2.06
C GLY A 96 -21.74 10.00 3.28
N THR A 97 -22.39 11.07 3.72
CA THR A 97 -23.40 11.20 4.79
C THR A 97 -22.94 10.88 6.23
N LEU A 98 -23.12 11.89 7.10
CA LEU A 98 -22.76 11.94 8.51
C LEU A 98 -23.33 10.74 9.31
N LEU A 99 -22.53 9.69 9.51
CA LEU A 99 -22.74 8.78 10.63
C LEU A 99 -21.95 9.28 11.84
N THR A 100 -22.57 9.20 13.01
CA THR A 100 -21.95 9.55 14.29
C THR A 100 -20.65 8.73 14.46
N PRO A 101 -19.51 9.35 14.82
CA PRO A 101 -18.27 8.64 15.04
C PRO A 101 -18.46 7.48 16.02
N LEU A 102 -17.89 6.32 15.70
CA LEU A 102 -17.89 5.18 16.63
C LEU A 102 -17.15 5.56 17.91
N SER A 103 -17.73 5.23 19.06
CA SER A 103 -17.12 5.50 20.37
C SER A 103 -15.75 4.79 20.45
N PRO A 104 -14.71 5.40 21.07
CA PRO A 104 -13.38 4.79 21.18
C PRO A 104 -13.35 3.41 21.84
N ASP A 105 -14.38 3.08 22.61
CA ASP A 105 -14.55 1.80 23.30
C ASP A 105 -15.34 0.77 22.49
N THR A 106 -15.66 1.05 21.22
CA THR A 106 -16.39 0.10 20.37
C THR A 106 -15.50 -1.13 20.11
N PRO A 107 -15.90 -2.34 20.55
CA PRO A 107 -15.10 -3.54 20.35
C PRO A 107 -15.01 -3.87 18.86
N SER A 108 -13.85 -4.40 18.44
CA SER A 108 -13.64 -4.88 17.07
C SER A 108 -14.72 -5.92 16.71
N PRO A 109 -15.37 -5.81 15.53
CA PRO A 109 -16.35 -6.80 15.10
C PRO A 109 -15.60 -8.10 14.77
N GLY A 110 -15.65 -9.08 15.68
CA GLY A 110 -14.96 -10.36 15.51
C GLY A 110 -14.46 -11.04 16.78
N GLY A 111 -14.77 -10.53 17.98
CA GLY A 111 -14.46 -11.21 19.25
C GLY A 111 -15.61 -12.07 19.76
N THR A 112 -15.98 -13.14 19.06
CA THR A 112 -16.67 -14.28 19.70
C THR A 112 -15.61 -15.22 20.26
N ARG A 113 -15.79 -15.54 21.55
CA ARG A 113 -15.01 -16.51 22.34
C ARG A 113 -14.70 -17.81 21.61
#